data_AF-A0A1Z1FGQ3-F1
#
_entry.id   AF-A0A1Z1FGQ3-F1
#
_cell.length_a   1.000
_cell.length_b   1.000
_cell.length_c   1.000
_cell.angle_alpha   90.00
_cell.angle_beta   90.00
_cell.angle_gamma   90.00
#
_symmetry.space_group_name_H-M   'P 1'
#
loop_
_entity.id
_entity.type
_entity.pdbx_description
1 polymer ?
#
loop_
_entity_poly.entity_id
_entity_poly.type
_entity_poly.pdbx_seq_one_letter_code
_entity_poly.pdbx_strand_id
1 'polypeptide(L)'
;MYTQQSSPRAEDLGSILNALAQNSRRPRYAFMVLGLIAEAARPDGQAGPWVAGPGGVRQPLREWVAEKLVPLAARDHRRAAMRRKVELRLGPRASEEGLVDAALEEEALAVGKANVSRAVSDLVKAGFVRRHYAGRVKDHRNRGGGRHAVYIVAPQVLNAIRSRPTLV
;
A
#
# COMPACT_ATOMS: atom_id res chain seq x y z
N MET A 1 -36.01 22.77 -18.56
CA MET A 1 -35.04 21.66 -18.64
C MET A 1 -34.38 21.51 -17.27
N TYR A 2 -34.85 20.57 -16.45
CA TYR A 2 -34.24 20.32 -15.15
C TYR A 2 -33.01 19.42 -15.34
N THR A 3 -31.83 19.98 -15.07
CA THR A 3 -30.57 19.24 -15.01
C THR A 3 -30.67 18.27 -13.83
N GLN A 4 -30.74 16.95 -14.11
CA GLN A 4 -30.60 15.95 -13.06
C GLN A 4 -29.20 16.06 -12.46
N GLN A 5 -29.11 16.65 -11.27
CA GLN A 5 -27.96 16.49 -10.40
C GLN A 5 -27.92 15.02 -9.99
N SER A 6 -27.01 14.26 -10.57
CA SER A 6 -26.68 12.91 -10.14
C SER A 6 -26.15 12.97 -8.72
N SER A 7 -26.99 12.63 -7.74
CA SER A 7 -26.55 12.37 -6.36
C SER A 7 -25.37 11.38 -6.41
N PRO A 8 -24.29 11.61 -5.64
CA PRO A 8 -23.18 10.66 -5.60
C PRO A 8 -23.74 9.32 -5.12
N ARG A 9 -23.72 8.30 -5.99
CA ARG A 9 -24.05 6.94 -5.57
C ARG A 9 -23.15 6.61 -4.39
N ALA A 10 -23.76 6.22 -3.28
CA ALA A 10 -23.01 5.64 -2.17
C ALA A 10 -22.18 4.49 -2.75
N GLU A 11 -20.86 4.63 -2.74
CA GLU A 11 -20.00 3.54 -3.16
C GLU A 11 -20.19 2.40 -2.15
N ASP A 12 -20.58 1.24 -2.64
CA ASP A 12 -20.59 0.02 -1.86
C ASP A 12 -19.35 -0.83 -2.20
N LEU A 13 -19.12 -1.87 -1.40
CA LEU A 13 -17.97 -2.75 -1.61
C LEU A 13 -17.96 -3.43 -3.00
N GLY A 14 -19.14 -3.77 -3.53
CA GLY A 14 -19.26 -4.40 -4.85
C GLY A 14 -18.80 -3.46 -5.97
N SER A 15 -19.20 -2.20 -5.89
CA SER A 15 -18.80 -1.14 -6.81
C SER A 15 -17.30 -0.87 -6.75
N ILE A 16 -16.71 -0.86 -5.55
CA ILE A 16 -15.26 -0.72 -5.35
C ILE A 16 -14.52 -1.90 -6.01
N LEU A 17 -14.93 -3.14 -5.72
CA LEU A 17 -14.30 -4.33 -6.29
C LEU A 17 -14.42 -4.38 -7.82
N ASN A 18 -15.58 -4.01 -8.37
CA ASN A 18 -15.80 -3.94 -9.81
C ASN A 18 -14.87 -2.90 -10.48
N ALA A 19 -14.78 -1.70 -9.92
CA ALA A 19 -13.88 -0.67 -10.45
C ALA A 19 -12.40 -1.10 -10.36
N LEU A 20 -11.99 -1.79 -9.29
CA LEU A 20 -10.64 -2.34 -9.17
C LEU A 20 -10.37 -3.41 -10.22
N ALA A 21 -11.34 -4.28 -10.54
CA ALA A 21 -11.21 -5.29 -11.59
C ALA A 21 -10.97 -4.65 -12.97
N GLN A 22 -11.51 -3.46 -13.21
CA GLN A 22 -11.32 -2.71 -14.46
C GLN A 22 -10.01 -1.91 -14.49
N ASN A 23 -9.53 -1.43 -13.34
CA ASN A 23 -8.39 -0.50 -13.26
C ASN A 23 -7.06 -1.14 -12.83
N SER A 24 -7.09 -2.35 -12.24
CA SER A 24 -5.89 -3.03 -11.73
C SER A 24 -5.76 -4.44 -12.28
N ARG A 25 -4.51 -4.83 -12.60
CA ARG A 25 -4.16 -6.22 -12.89
C ARG A 25 -4.15 -7.12 -11.65
N ARG A 26 -4.23 -6.53 -10.45
CA ARG A 26 -4.20 -7.26 -9.16
C ARG A 26 -5.30 -6.70 -8.25
N PRO A 27 -6.59 -6.83 -8.61
CA PRO A 27 -7.69 -6.15 -7.92
C PRO A 27 -7.77 -6.49 -6.43
N ARG A 28 -7.53 -7.76 -6.06
CA ARG A 28 -7.47 -8.19 -4.64
C ARG A 28 -6.34 -7.50 -3.87
N TYR A 29 -5.16 -7.38 -4.48
CA TYR A 29 -4.01 -6.70 -3.85
C TYR A 29 -4.25 -5.20 -3.73
N ALA A 30 -4.82 -4.56 -4.76
CA ALA A 30 -5.21 -3.16 -4.71
C ALA A 30 -6.26 -2.90 -3.61
N PHE A 31 -7.23 -3.82 -3.46
CA PHE A 31 -8.23 -3.75 -2.40
C PHE A 31 -7.61 -3.85 -1.00
N MET A 32 -6.69 -4.79 -0.77
CA MET A 32 -5.98 -4.90 0.52
C MET A 32 -5.17 -3.64 0.84
N VAL A 33 -4.48 -3.07 -0.16
CA VAL A 33 -3.76 -1.80 -0.01
C VAL A 33 -4.72 -0.66 0.35
N LEU A 34 -5.87 -0.58 -0.32
CA LEU A 34 -6.90 0.41 -0.04
C LEU A 34 -7.44 0.28 1.40
N GLY A 35 -7.70 -0.95 1.84
CA GLY A 35 -8.14 -1.26 3.20
C GLY A 35 -7.14 -0.77 4.25
N LEU A 36 -5.85 -1.09 4.09
CA LEU A 36 -4.80 -0.64 5.01
C LEU A 36 -4.63 0.90 5.02
N ILE A 37 -4.74 1.55 3.86
CA ILE A 37 -4.72 3.02 3.79
C ILE A 37 -5.94 3.61 4.52
N ALA A 38 -7.12 3.02 4.32
CA ALA A 38 -8.35 3.43 4.99
C ALA A 38 -8.31 3.17 6.51
N GLU A 39 -7.66 2.10 6.97
CA GLU A 39 -7.39 1.85 8.39
C GLU A 39 -6.52 2.96 8.98
N ALA A 40 -5.42 3.31 8.29
CA ALA A 40 -4.49 4.35 8.72
C ALA A 40 -5.00 5.80 8.54
N ALA A 41 -6.14 6.00 7.87
CA ALA A 41 -6.68 7.32 7.60
C ALA A 41 -7.24 7.97 8.88
N ARG A 42 -7.26 9.30 8.94
CA ARG A 42 -8.05 10.03 9.94
C ARG A 42 -9.51 10.13 9.47
N PRO A 43 -10.43 10.67 10.29
CA PRO A 43 -11.82 10.89 9.86
C PRO A 43 -11.97 11.77 8.60
N ASP A 44 -11.00 12.65 8.34
CA ASP A 44 -10.93 13.47 7.12
C ASP A 44 -10.46 12.70 5.86
N GLY A 45 -10.19 11.39 5.99
CA GLY A 45 -9.71 10.52 4.93
C GLY A 45 -8.21 10.61 4.63
N GLN A 46 -7.45 11.46 5.33
CA GLN A 46 -6.02 11.57 5.14
C GLN A 46 -5.26 10.51 5.95
N ALA A 47 -4.41 9.75 5.28
CA ALA A 47 -3.47 8.79 5.86
C ALA A 47 -2.02 9.26 5.65
N GLY A 48 -1.23 9.20 6.72
CA GLY A 48 0.20 9.55 6.70
C GLY A 48 0.48 11.05 6.91
N PRO A 49 1.72 11.51 6.67
CA PRO A 49 2.83 10.74 6.08
C PRO A 49 3.41 9.66 7.00
N TRP A 50 3.11 9.76 8.29
CA TRP A 50 3.60 8.89 9.34
C TRP A 50 2.44 8.21 10.05
N VAL A 51 2.65 6.95 10.44
CA VAL A 51 1.67 6.14 11.17
C VAL A 51 2.35 5.45 12.35
N ALA A 52 1.55 5.03 13.33
CA ALA A 52 2.03 4.19 14.42
C ALA A 52 2.32 2.78 13.89
N GLY A 53 3.59 2.40 13.87
CA GLY A 53 4.04 1.06 13.55
C GLY A 53 3.97 0.10 14.74
N PRO A 54 4.54 -1.11 14.59
CA PRO A 54 4.73 -2.04 15.70
C PRO A 54 5.42 -1.36 16.88
N GLY A 55 4.92 -1.62 18.10
CA GLY A 55 5.47 -1.00 19.31
C GLY A 55 5.25 0.52 19.43
N GLY A 56 4.35 1.10 18.63
CA GLY A 56 4.08 2.55 18.63
C GLY A 56 5.15 3.40 17.94
N VAL A 57 6.17 2.76 17.35
CA VAL A 57 7.26 3.46 16.65
C VAL A 57 6.72 4.10 15.38
N ARG A 58 6.97 5.40 15.22
CA ARG A 58 6.52 6.16 14.06
C ARG A 58 7.28 5.73 12.81
N GLN A 59 6.57 5.34 11.76
CA GLN A 59 7.17 4.95 10.49
C GLN A 59 6.38 5.49 9.28
N PRO A 60 6.99 5.57 8.08
CA PRO A 60 6.32 6.07 6.89
C PRO A 60 5.13 5.19 6.47
N LEU A 61 4.01 5.80 6.09
CA LEU A 61 2.80 5.06 5.70
C LEU A 61 3.05 3.97 4.64
N ARG A 62 3.86 4.28 3.62
CA ARG A 62 4.16 3.32 2.54
C ARG A 62 4.94 2.09 3.05
N GLU A 63 5.81 2.30 4.03
CA GLU A 63 6.59 1.23 4.65
C GLU A 63 5.68 0.35 5.49
N TRP A 64 4.87 0.97 6.34
CA TRP A 64 3.88 0.29 7.16
C TRP A 64 2.91 -0.57 6.32
N VAL A 65 2.36 -0.06 5.21
CA VAL A 65 1.49 -0.85 4.33
C VAL A 65 2.26 -2.02 3.70
N ALA A 66 3.51 -1.80 3.29
CA ALA A 66 4.32 -2.86 2.69
C ALA A 66 4.62 -3.97 3.70
N GLU A 67 5.05 -3.62 4.92
CA GLU A 67 5.30 -4.54 6.03
C GLU A 67 4.08 -5.41 6.35
N LYS A 68 2.90 -4.80 6.49
CA LYS A 68 1.64 -5.52 6.75
C LYS A 68 1.29 -6.55 5.67
N LEU A 69 1.77 -6.36 4.44
CA LEU A 69 1.51 -7.26 3.32
C LEU A 69 2.64 -8.26 3.06
N VAL A 70 3.82 -8.13 3.71
CA VAL A 70 4.93 -9.10 3.56
C VAL A 70 4.51 -10.54 3.89
N PRO A 71 3.76 -10.82 4.99
CA PRO A 71 3.35 -12.19 5.31
C PRO A 71 2.48 -12.84 4.22
N LEU A 72 1.71 -12.04 3.48
CA LEU A 72 0.89 -12.54 2.38
C LEU A 72 1.75 -12.90 1.15
N ALA A 73 2.84 -12.16 0.93
CA ALA A 73 3.81 -12.48 -0.11
C ALA A 73 4.70 -13.68 0.28
N ALA A 74 4.84 -13.97 1.57
CA ALA A 74 5.66 -15.09 2.04
C ALA A 74 5.12 -16.47 1.62
N ARG A 75 3.81 -16.57 1.33
CA ARG A 75 3.15 -17.78 0.83
C ARG A 75 3.25 -17.98 -0.69
N ASP A 76 3.89 -17.06 -1.41
CA ASP A 76 4.00 -17.07 -2.87
C ASP A 76 5.27 -17.82 -3.33
N HIS A 77 5.19 -18.57 -4.45
CA HIS A 77 6.34 -19.21 -5.12
C HIS A 77 7.49 -18.23 -5.41
N ARG A 78 7.18 -16.93 -5.48
CA ARG A 78 8.16 -15.85 -5.60
C ARG A 78 9.15 -15.79 -4.44
N ARG A 79 8.82 -16.28 -3.24
CA ARG A 79 9.73 -16.29 -2.09
C ARG A 79 10.92 -17.21 -2.32
N ALA A 80 10.72 -18.39 -2.90
CA ALA A 80 11.81 -19.30 -3.23
C ALA A 80 12.77 -18.69 -4.28
N ALA A 81 12.22 -18.04 -5.30
CA ALA A 81 13.01 -17.32 -6.30
C ALA A 81 13.77 -16.11 -5.70
N MET A 82 13.15 -15.39 -4.77
CA MET A 82 13.77 -14.30 -4.03
C MET A 82 14.90 -14.79 -3.13
N ARG A 83 14.69 -15.89 -2.39
CA ARG A 83 15.71 -16.54 -1.57
C ARG A 83 16.93 -16.91 -2.40
N ARG A 84 16.73 -17.59 -3.54
CA ARG A 84 17.83 -17.95 -4.44
C ARG A 84 18.63 -16.73 -4.92
N LYS A 85 17.96 -15.60 -5.20
CA LYS A 85 18.64 -14.35 -5.58
C LYS A 85 19.44 -13.76 -4.42
N VAL A 86 18.89 -13.81 -3.20
CA VAL A 86 19.57 -13.34 -1.98
C VAL A 86 20.80 -14.20 -1.70
N GLU A 87 20.66 -15.52 -1.71
CA GLU A 87 21.78 -16.47 -1.53
C GLU A 87 22.88 -16.25 -2.57
N LEU A 88 22.52 -16.10 -3.85
CA LEU A 88 23.48 -15.81 -4.92
C LEU A 88 24.21 -14.47 -4.71
N ARG A 89 23.51 -13.45 -4.19
CA ARG A 89 24.10 -12.13 -3.87
C ARG A 89 25.03 -12.20 -2.64
N LEU A 90 24.68 -13.01 -1.64
CA LEU A 90 25.47 -13.19 -0.42
C LEU A 90 26.69 -14.10 -0.63
N GLY A 91 26.64 -14.99 -1.63
CA GLY A 91 27.74 -15.88 -1.98
C GLY A 91 28.13 -16.79 -0.79
N PRO A 92 29.42 -16.89 -0.42
CA PRO A 92 29.86 -17.72 0.70
C PRO A 92 29.19 -17.39 2.03
N ARG A 93 28.76 -16.13 2.23
CA ARG A 93 28.08 -15.68 3.45
C ARG A 93 26.66 -16.25 3.59
N ALA A 94 26.12 -16.87 2.54
CA ALA A 94 24.82 -17.54 2.59
C ALA A 94 24.81 -18.78 3.50
N SER A 95 25.98 -19.23 4.00
CA SER A 95 26.04 -20.27 5.05
C SER A 95 25.51 -19.79 6.40
N GLU A 96 25.42 -18.48 6.61
CA GLU A 96 24.82 -17.89 7.81
C GLU A 96 23.33 -17.65 7.59
N GLU A 97 22.48 -18.57 8.07
CA GLU A 97 21.02 -18.52 7.86
C GLU A 97 20.41 -17.17 8.32
N GLY A 98 20.89 -16.63 9.45
CA GLY A 98 20.42 -15.34 9.95
C GLY A 98 20.70 -14.16 9.01
N LEU A 99 21.80 -14.20 8.24
CA LEU A 99 22.09 -13.19 7.22
C LEU A 99 21.17 -13.34 6.01
N VAL A 100 20.87 -14.57 5.61
CA VAL A 100 19.95 -14.86 4.50
C VAL A 100 18.56 -14.38 4.83
N ASP A 101 18.06 -14.67 6.04
CA ASP A 101 16.73 -14.27 6.48
C ASP A 101 16.59 -12.74 6.60
N ALA A 102 17.57 -12.06 7.20
CA ALA A 102 17.56 -10.60 7.27
C ALA A 102 17.57 -9.95 5.87
N ALA A 103 18.41 -10.47 4.96
CA ALA A 103 18.47 -9.97 3.59
C ALA A 103 17.21 -10.29 2.77
N LEU A 104 16.53 -11.40 3.07
CA LEU A 104 15.24 -11.77 2.49
C LEU A 104 14.12 -10.84 2.94
N GLU A 105 14.09 -10.48 4.23
CA GLU A 105 13.12 -9.52 4.77
C GLU A 105 13.29 -8.14 4.14
N GLU A 106 14.53 -7.67 4.03
CA GLU A 106 14.85 -6.40 3.36
C GLU A 106 14.38 -6.40 1.90
N GLU A 107 14.70 -7.46 1.15
CA GLU A 107 14.29 -7.60 -0.26
C GLU A 107 12.75 -7.69 -0.40
N ALA A 108 12.09 -8.44 0.49
CA ALA A 108 10.65 -8.54 0.52
C ALA A 108 9.98 -7.19 0.80
N LEU A 109 10.53 -6.40 1.72
CA LEU A 109 10.05 -5.06 2.03
C LEU A 109 10.26 -4.10 0.84
N ALA A 110 11.42 -4.16 0.18
CA ALA A 110 11.72 -3.34 -1.00
C ALA A 110 10.74 -3.64 -2.16
N VAL A 111 10.52 -4.92 -2.47
CA VAL A 111 9.54 -5.35 -3.47
C VAL A 111 8.11 -5.00 -3.04
N GLY A 112 7.80 -5.13 -1.74
CA GLY A 112 6.53 -4.70 -1.15
C GLY A 112 6.26 -3.21 -1.40
N LYS A 113 7.21 -2.34 -1.13
CA LYS A 113 7.10 -0.88 -1.35
C LYS A 113 6.85 -0.53 -2.83
N ALA A 114 7.48 -1.25 -3.76
CA ALA A 114 7.23 -1.11 -5.19
C ALA A 114 5.81 -1.55 -5.58
N ASN A 115 5.37 -2.71 -5.08
CA ASN A 115 4.02 -3.23 -5.31
C ASN A 115 2.93 -2.31 -4.75
N VAL A 116 3.12 -1.79 -3.53
CA VAL A 116 2.21 -0.78 -2.93
C VAL A 116 2.15 0.47 -3.80
N SER A 117 3.28 0.98 -4.30
CA SER A 117 3.30 2.16 -5.17
C SER A 117 2.54 1.93 -6.49
N ARG A 118 2.63 0.71 -7.04
CA ARG A 118 1.87 0.31 -8.22
C ARG A 118 0.37 0.21 -7.92
N ALA A 119 0.00 -0.44 -6.83
CA ALA A 119 -1.39 -0.58 -6.39
C ALA A 119 -2.03 0.79 -6.14
N VAL A 120 -1.34 1.70 -5.44
CA VAL A 120 -1.81 3.08 -5.23
C VAL A 120 -2.00 3.81 -6.56
N SER A 121 -1.17 3.54 -7.57
CA SER A 121 -1.36 4.14 -8.89
C SER A 121 -2.64 3.65 -9.57
N ASP A 122 -3.03 2.40 -9.36
CA ASP A 122 -4.32 1.87 -9.83
C ASP A 122 -5.48 2.45 -9.00
N LEU A 123 -5.32 2.64 -7.68
CA LEU A 123 -6.32 3.30 -6.81
C LEU A 123 -6.55 4.76 -7.18
N VAL A 124 -5.50 5.49 -7.57
CA VAL A 124 -5.60 6.86 -8.07
C VAL A 124 -6.37 6.90 -9.39
N LYS A 125 -6.12 5.96 -10.31
CA LYS A 125 -6.87 5.85 -11.57
C LYS A 125 -8.35 5.56 -11.34
N ALA A 126 -8.65 4.71 -10.36
CA ALA A 126 -10.03 4.38 -9.98
C ALA A 126 -10.74 5.51 -9.21
N GLY A 127 -10.05 6.61 -8.88
CA GLY A 127 -10.63 7.74 -8.15
C GLY A 127 -10.74 7.54 -6.63
N PHE A 128 -10.23 6.42 -6.10
CA PHE A 128 -10.39 6.07 -4.68
C PHE A 128 -9.42 6.77 -3.76
N VAL A 129 -8.26 7.15 -4.27
CA VAL A 129 -7.19 7.78 -3.49
C VAL A 129 -6.59 8.95 -4.27
N ARG A 130 -6.33 10.06 -3.60
CA ARG A 130 -5.42 11.11 -4.07
C ARG A 130 -4.08 10.97 -3.37
N ARG A 131 -2.97 11.19 -4.09
CA ARG A 131 -1.61 11.10 -3.54
C ARG A 131 -0.95 12.47 -3.58
N HIS A 132 -0.39 12.87 -2.44
CA HIS A 132 0.62 13.92 -2.38
C HIS A 132 1.81 13.45 -1.56
N TYR A 133 2.85 14.28 -1.49
CA TYR A 133 4.05 13.95 -0.75
C TYR A 133 4.43 15.10 0.18
N ALA A 134 4.59 14.79 1.46
CA ALA A 134 5.04 15.73 2.49
C ALA A 134 6.57 15.63 2.69
N GLY A 135 7.21 16.76 2.99
CA GLY A 135 8.68 16.87 3.16
C GLY A 135 9.30 17.95 2.28
N ARG A 136 10.42 18.53 2.72
CA ARG A 136 11.11 19.65 2.06
C ARG A 136 12.30 19.13 1.24
N VAL A 137 12.11 18.88 -0.05
CA VAL A 137 13.11 19.15 -1.13
C VAL A 137 12.33 19.28 -2.45
N LYS A 138 12.39 20.46 -3.08
CA LYS A 138 12.06 20.65 -4.50
C LYS A 138 13.33 20.30 -5.29
N ASP A 139 13.20 19.48 -6.33
CA ASP A 139 14.24 19.17 -7.33
C ASP A 139 15.41 18.24 -6.92
N HIS A 140 15.13 17.06 -6.36
CA HIS A 140 16.14 15.98 -6.28
C HIS A 140 16.04 15.05 -7.49
N ARG A 141 17.19 14.71 -8.13
CA ARG A 141 17.27 13.86 -9.34
C ARG A 141 16.62 12.48 -9.15
N ASN A 142 16.65 11.95 -7.93
CA ASN A 142 15.84 10.80 -7.53
C ASN A 142 14.58 11.33 -6.85
N ARG A 143 13.40 11.14 -7.46
CA ARG A 143 12.08 11.40 -6.85
C ARG A 143 11.91 10.56 -5.56
N GLY A 144 12.51 10.95 -4.45
CA GLY A 144 12.52 10.11 -3.23
C GLY A 144 13.38 10.55 -2.05
N GLY A 145 14.22 11.59 -2.15
CA GLY A 145 15.01 12.09 -1.02
C GLY A 145 14.13 12.81 0.01
N GLY A 146 13.61 12.11 1.03
CA GLY A 146 12.93 12.70 2.19
C GLY A 146 11.47 13.09 2.03
N ARG A 147 10.82 12.73 0.90
CA ARG A 147 9.38 12.98 0.68
C ARG A 147 8.57 11.73 1.02
N HIS A 148 7.70 11.85 2.02
CA HIS A 148 6.84 10.75 2.49
C HIS A 148 5.45 10.85 1.86
N ALA A 149 4.91 9.72 1.44
CA ALA A 149 3.62 9.66 0.80
C ALA A 149 2.49 9.96 1.79
N VAL A 150 1.55 10.80 1.37
CA VAL A 150 0.28 11.04 2.05
C VAL A 150 -0.83 10.68 1.07
N TYR A 151 -1.79 9.91 1.55
CA TYR A 151 -2.92 9.44 0.76
C TYR A 151 -4.21 10.03 1.31
N ILE A 152 -5.10 10.50 0.45
CA ILE A 152 -6.42 10.98 0.83
C ILE A 152 -7.44 10.05 0.18
N VAL A 153 -8.12 9.27 1.00
CA VAL A 153 -9.19 8.35 0.57
C VAL A 153 -10.45 9.15 0.27
N ALA A 154 -11.15 8.82 -0.82
CA ALA A 154 -12.43 9.46 -1.13
C ALA A 154 -13.45 9.19 0.00
N PRO A 155 -14.24 10.18 0.45
CA PRO A 155 -15.14 10.01 1.60
C PRO A 155 -16.10 8.83 1.48
N GLN A 156 -16.69 8.63 0.29
CA GLN A 156 -17.60 7.52 0.04
C GLN A 156 -16.89 6.15 0.14
N VAL A 157 -15.65 6.05 -0.35
CA VAL A 157 -14.82 4.84 -0.23
C VAL A 157 -14.46 4.57 1.22
N LEU A 158 -14.03 5.62 1.94
CA LEU A 158 -13.66 5.52 3.34
C LEU A 158 -14.83 5.01 4.18
N ASN A 159 -16.01 5.58 3.96
CA ASN A 159 -17.25 5.18 4.62
C ASN A 159 -17.60 3.73 4.26
N ALA A 160 -17.52 3.34 2.99
CA ALA A 160 -17.83 1.98 2.55
C ALA A 160 -16.91 0.91 3.19
N ILE A 161 -15.64 1.25 3.39
CA ILE A 161 -14.66 0.34 4.00
C ILE A 161 -14.85 0.27 5.52
N ARG A 162 -15.11 1.42 6.18
CA ARG A 162 -15.21 1.51 7.65
C ARG A 162 -16.58 1.20 8.23
N SER A 163 -17.65 1.28 7.43
CA SER A 163 -19.02 1.00 7.88
C SER A 163 -19.28 -0.48 8.16
N ARG A 164 -18.31 -1.35 7.86
CA ARG A 164 -18.38 -2.76 8.21
C ARG A 164 -17.63 -3.03 9.52
N PRO A 165 -18.22 -3.84 10.43
CA PRO A 165 -17.46 -4.36 11.55
C PRO A 165 -16.25 -5.12 10.99
N THR A 166 -15.08 -4.84 11.56
CA THR A 166 -13.88 -5.65 11.36
C THR A 166 -14.29 -7.10 11.49
N LEU A 167 -14.08 -7.91 10.44
CA LEU A 167 -14.21 -9.36 10.55
C LEU A 167 -13.08 -9.80 11.49
N VAL A 168 -13.35 -9.77 12.79
CA VAL A 168 -12.57 -10.42 13.84
C VAL A 168 -12.96 -11.88 13.85
#